data_AF-A0A2S0RH67-F1
#
_entry.id   AF-A0A2S0RH67-F1
#
_cell.length_a   1.000
_cell.length_b   1.000
_cell.length_c   1.000
_cell.angle_alpha   90.00
_cell.angle_beta   90.00
_cell.angle_gamma   90.00
#
_symmetry.space_group_name_H-M   'P 1'
#
loop_
_entity.id
_entity.type
_entity.pdbx_description
1 polymer ?
#
loop_
_entity_poly.entity_id
_entity_poly.type
_entity_poly.pdbx_seq_one_letter_code
_entity_poly.pdbx_strand_id
1 'polypeptide(L)'
;MNQHHFKFTTLAFALTTIWTLYGFFEYFTEDQGLFHGLGVLMYFIGSMAVSLFVSIVLIFMRLVFCRSERKHLITDHFLYITVGIFNCYFFIIWLICLFLKDLILDTEISLFALGNLSVSIFIFFDVYYNKRIQREVTIVG
;
A
#
# COMPACT_ATOMS: atom_id res chain seq x y z
N MET A 1 -17.72 -8.49 -7.18
CA MET A 1 -16.67 -7.46 -7.30
C MET A 1 -16.88 -6.78 -8.66
N ASN A 2 -17.04 -5.45 -8.74
CA ASN A 2 -17.29 -4.76 -10.02
C ASN A 2 -16.05 -4.90 -10.94
N GLN A 3 -16.25 -5.03 -12.25
CA GLN A 3 -15.16 -5.21 -13.24
C GLN A 3 -14.06 -4.13 -13.13
N HIS A 4 -14.41 -2.89 -12.77
CA HIS A 4 -13.45 -1.81 -12.56
C HIS A 4 -12.47 -2.08 -11.41
N HIS A 5 -12.93 -2.58 -10.26
CA HIS A 5 -12.03 -2.90 -9.14
C HIS A 5 -11.16 -4.09 -9.46
N PHE A 6 -11.66 -5.07 -10.22
CA PHE A 6 -10.84 -6.18 -10.66
C PHE A 6 -9.68 -5.69 -11.53
N LYS A 7 -9.96 -4.85 -12.54
CA LYS A 7 -8.93 -4.22 -13.38
C LYS A 7 -7.91 -3.42 -12.55
N PHE A 8 -8.39 -2.66 -11.57
CA PHE A 8 -7.56 -1.85 -10.69
C PHE A 8 -6.70 -2.71 -9.76
N THR A 9 -7.23 -3.77 -9.15
CA THR A 9 -6.43 -4.69 -8.36
C THR A 9 -5.39 -5.41 -9.21
N THR A 10 -5.74 -5.83 -10.43
CA THR A 10 -4.79 -6.46 -11.36
C THR A 10 -3.66 -5.50 -11.77
N LEU A 11 -3.97 -4.24 -12.05
CA LEU A 11 -2.96 -3.24 -12.42
C LEU A 11 -2.08 -2.87 -11.22
N ALA A 12 -2.66 -2.76 -10.02
CA ALA A 12 -1.90 -2.60 -8.78
C ALA A 12 -0.94 -3.77 -8.56
N PHE A 13 -1.38 -5.00 -8.80
CA PHE A 13 -0.54 -6.20 -8.69
C PHE A 13 0.60 -6.20 -9.72
N ALA A 14 0.33 -5.77 -10.96
CA ALA A 14 1.36 -5.61 -11.97
C ALA A 14 2.40 -4.55 -11.56
N LEU A 15 1.95 -3.41 -11.02
CA LEU A 15 2.84 -2.36 -10.52
C LEU A 15 3.68 -2.82 -9.32
N THR A 16 3.10 -3.52 -8.35
CA THR A 16 3.87 -4.09 -7.23
C THR A 16 4.90 -5.09 -7.72
N THR A 17 4.59 -5.87 -8.77
CA THR A 17 5.54 -6.83 -9.37
C THR A 17 6.69 -6.10 -10.07
N ILE A 18 6.43 -5.03 -10.81
CA ILE A 18 7.48 -4.21 -11.44
C ILE A 18 8.36 -3.57 -10.35
N TRP A 19 7.74 -3.05 -9.29
CA TRP A 19 8.43 -2.42 -8.16
C TRP A 19 9.39 -3.38 -7.46
N THR A 20 9.01 -4.65 -7.34
CA THR A 20 9.82 -5.66 -6.64
C THR A 20 10.90 -6.24 -7.53
N LEU A 21 10.62 -6.38 -8.82
CA LEU A 21 11.65 -6.69 -9.81
C LEU A 21 12.75 -5.64 -9.81
N TYR A 22 12.41 -4.35 -9.66
CA TYR A 22 13.42 -3.30 -9.53
C TYR A 22 14.34 -3.53 -8.33
N GLY A 23 13.79 -3.73 -7.12
CA GLY A 23 14.58 -4.00 -5.93
C GLY A 23 15.39 -5.31 -6.02
N PHE A 24 14.87 -6.31 -6.75
CA PHE A 24 15.61 -7.53 -7.06
C PHE A 24 16.80 -7.26 -7.98
N PHE A 25 16.62 -6.51 -9.07
CA PHE A 25 17.74 -6.15 -9.95
C PHE A 25 18.78 -5.31 -9.22
N GLU A 26 18.35 -4.38 -8.38
CA GLU A 26 19.23 -3.55 -7.55
C GLU A 26 20.18 -4.41 -6.71
N TYR A 27 19.66 -5.47 -6.05
CA TYR A 27 20.47 -6.44 -5.32
C TYR A 27 21.59 -7.07 -6.16
N PHE A 28 21.28 -7.51 -7.39
CA PHE A 28 22.25 -8.19 -8.26
C PHE A 28 23.25 -7.25 -8.91
N THR A 29 22.90 -5.97 -9.05
CA THR A 29 23.79 -4.94 -9.60
C THR A 29 24.63 -4.23 -8.54
N GLU A 30 24.35 -4.45 -7.25
CA GLU A 30 25.10 -3.84 -6.15
C GLU A 30 26.51 -4.43 -6.06
N ASP A 31 27.52 -3.56 -5.92
CA ASP A 31 28.92 -3.97 -5.77
C ASP A 31 29.08 -4.93 -4.58
N GLN A 32 29.89 -5.97 -4.73
CA GLN A 32 30.10 -7.04 -3.73
C GLN A 32 30.99 -6.59 -2.55
N GLY A 33 30.79 -5.38 -2.04
CA GLY A 33 31.48 -4.83 -0.88
C GLY A 33 30.86 -5.26 0.46
N LEU A 34 31.41 -4.74 1.56
CA LEU A 34 30.91 -4.96 2.93
C LEU A 34 29.45 -4.52 3.18
N PHE A 35 28.87 -3.75 2.26
CA PHE A 35 27.50 -3.23 2.33
C PHE A 35 26.53 -3.93 1.37
N HIS A 36 26.93 -5.05 0.75
CA HIS A 36 26.07 -5.79 -0.18
C HIS A 36 24.76 -6.22 0.50
N GLY A 37 23.62 -5.85 -0.07
CA GLY A 37 22.29 -6.09 0.49
C GLY A 37 21.76 -4.97 1.39
N LEU A 38 22.60 -4.02 1.82
CA LEU A 38 22.18 -2.88 2.63
C LEU A 38 21.43 -1.84 1.77
N GLY A 39 21.78 -1.72 0.49
CA GLY A 39 21.01 -0.93 -0.48
C GLY A 39 19.57 -1.43 -0.61
N VAL A 40 19.37 -2.74 -0.71
CA VAL A 40 18.04 -3.35 -0.80
C VAL A 40 17.21 -3.15 0.48
N LEU A 41 17.85 -3.24 1.64
CA LEU A 41 17.20 -2.92 2.91
C LEU A 41 16.73 -1.46 2.94
N MET A 42 17.58 -0.52 2.53
CA MET A 42 17.24 0.91 2.48
C MET A 42 16.16 1.19 1.44
N TYR A 43 16.19 0.52 0.29
CA TYR A 43 15.13 0.58 -0.72
C TYR A 43 13.79 0.10 -0.14
N PHE A 44 13.80 -0.99 0.62
CA PHE A 44 12.59 -1.51 1.27
C PHE A 44 12.03 -0.54 2.32
N ILE A 45 12.87 -0.01 3.22
CA ILE A 45 12.46 0.97 4.24
C ILE A 45 11.96 2.26 3.57
N GLY A 46 12.69 2.76 2.56
CA GLY A 46 12.29 3.93 1.78
C GLY A 46 10.95 3.72 1.08
N SER A 47 10.72 2.55 0.49
CA SER A 47 9.45 2.17 -0.14
C SER A 47 8.29 2.19 0.87
N MET A 48 8.50 1.65 2.07
CA MET A 48 7.52 1.71 3.16
C MET A 48 7.19 3.15 3.56
N ALA A 49 8.20 4.00 3.73
CA ALA A 49 8.00 5.40 4.11
C ALA A 49 7.28 6.21 3.02
N VAL A 50 7.64 6.04 1.76
CA VAL A 50 6.98 6.69 0.62
C VAL A 50 5.53 6.23 0.50
N SER A 51 5.28 4.92 0.63
CA SER A 51 3.93 4.35 0.60
C SER A 51 3.05 4.96 1.69
N LEU A 52 3.55 5.03 2.92
CA LEU A 52 2.88 5.68 4.04
C LEU A 52 2.57 7.15 3.76
N PHE A 53 3.56 7.91 3.32
CA PHE A 53 3.40 9.34 3.03
C PHE A 53 2.32 9.59 1.98
N VAL A 54 2.38 8.88 0.85
CA VAL A 54 1.37 8.98 -0.22
C VAL A 54 -0.02 8.63 0.31
N SER A 55 -0.12 7.61 1.16
CA SER A 55 -1.40 7.20 1.75
C SER A 55 -1.99 8.27 2.67
N ILE A 56 -1.16 8.87 3.52
CA ILE A 56 -1.58 9.94 4.42
C ILE A 56 -2.10 11.14 3.61
N VAL A 57 -1.39 11.51 2.54
CA VAL A 57 -1.83 12.59 1.63
C VAL A 57 -3.19 12.26 1.00
N LEU A 58 -3.39 11.04 0.51
CA LEU A 58 -4.66 10.64 -0.10
C LEU A 58 -5.81 10.59 0.91
N ILE A 59 -5.57 10.08 2.12
CA ILE A 59 -6.55 10.09 3.21
C ILE A 59 -6.89 11.53 3.60
N PHE A 60 -5.89 12.40 3.70
CA PHE A 60 -6.10 13.81 4.02
C PHE A 60 -6.90 14.53 2.92
N MET A 61 -6.54 14.35 1.65
CA MET A 61 -7.33 14.85 0.52
C MET A 61 -8.78 14.40 0.64
N ARG A 62 -9.01 13.12 0.94
CA ARG A 62 -10.36 12.59 1.14
C ARG A 62 -11.10 13.29 2.28
N LEU A 63 -10.46 13.55 3.41
CA LEU A 63 -11.05 14.28 4.55
C LEU A 63 -11.39 15.73 4.19
N VAL A 64 -10.56 16.40 3.39
CA VAL A 64 -10.80 17.78 2.93
C VAL A 64 -11.93 17.84 1.89
N PHE A 65 -11.95 16.93 0.92
CA PHE A 65 -13.01 16.81 -0.09
C PHE A 65 -14.32 16.21 0.46
N CYS A 66 -14.33 15.78 1.73
CA CYS A 66 -15.47 15.20 2.44
C CYS A 66 -16.70 16.12 2.52
N ARG A 67 -16.55 17.42 2.23
CA ARG A 67 -17.63 18.42 2.24
C ARG A 67 -18.40 18.54 0.91
N SER A 68 -17.97 17.85 -0.14
CA SER A 68 -18.60 17.86 -1.47
C SER A 68 -19.33 16.54 -1.72
N GLU A 69 -20.46 16.56 -2.45
CA GLU A 69 -21.24 15.37 -2.88
C GLU A 69 -20.43 14.32 -3.67
N ARG A 70 -19.17 14.63 -3.99
CA ARG A 70 -18.23 13.81 -4.77
C ARG A 70 -17.40 12.80 -3.95
N LYS A 71 -17.75 12.47 -2.71
CA LYS A 71 -17.02 11.49 -1.88
C LYS A 71 -16.75 10.15 -2.59
N HIS A 72 -17.69 9.70 -3.42
CA HIS A 72 -17.59 8.42 -4.12
C HIS A 72 -16.46 8.39 -5.16
N LEU A 73 -16.13 9.53 -5.79
CA LEU A 73 -15.11 9.63 -6.86
C LEU A 73 -13.70 9.32 -6.36
N ILE A 74 -13.39 9.62 -5.09
CA ILE A 74 -12.04 9.40 -4.52
C ILE A 74 -11.87 7.95 -4.05
N THR A 75 -12.89 7.33 -3.45
CA THR A 75 -12.83 5.93 -3.01
C THR A 75 -12.78 4.92 -4.16
N ASP A 76 -13.33 5.27 -5.33
CA ASP A 76 -13.23 4.44 -6.54
C ASP A 76 -12.01 4.79 -7.40
N HIS A 77 -11.20 5.77 -6.99
CA HIS A 77 -10.01 6.13 -7.74
C HIS A 77 -8.96 5.03 -7.62
N PHE A 78 -8.48 4.56 -8.77
CA PHE A 78 -7.46 3.52 -8.91
C PHE A 78 -6.29 3.69 -7.93
N LEU A 79 -5.80 4.93 -7.78
CA LEU A 79 -4.67 5.26 -6.92
C LEU A 79 -4.93 4.98 -5.44
N TYR A 80 -6.14 5.23 -4.93
CA TYR A 80 -6.46 5.01 -3.52
C TYR A 80 -6.43 3.51 -3.16
N ILE A 81 -7.04 2.69 -4.02
CA ILE A 81 -7.04 1.22 -3.87
C ILE A 81 -5.62 0.67 -4.05
N THR A 82 -4.89 1.17 -5.05
CA THR A 82 -3.52 0.75 -5.34
C THR A 82 -2.60 1.01 -4.16
N VAL A 83 -2.67 2.20 -3.58
CA VAL A 83 -1.85 2.56 -2.42
C VAL A 83 -2.20 1.68 -1.21
N GLY A 84 -3.47 1.38 -0.96
CA GLY A 84 -3.87 0.40 0.06
C GLY A 84 -3.23 -0.98 -0.16
N ILE A 85 -3.21 -1.46 -1.41
CA ILE A 85 -2.56 -2.73 -1.77
C ILE A 85 -1.03 -2.67 -1.55
N PHE A 86 -0.38 -1.58 -1.93
CA PHE A 86 1.07 -1.39 -1.70
C PHE A 86 1.43 -1.42 -0.20
N ASN A 87 0.65 -0.75 0.64
CA ASN A 87 0.87 -0.78 2.10
C ASN A 87 0.71 -2.21 2.66
N CYS A 88 -0.35 -2.91 2.26
CA CYS A 88 -0.55 -4.31 2.64
C CYS A 88 0.63 -5.19 2.19
N TYR A 89 1.07 -4.99 0.95
CA TYR A 89 2.16 -5.73 0.35
C TYR A 89 3.47 -5.56 1.12
N PHE A 90 3.87 -4.33 1.45
CA PHE A 90 5.09 -4.10 2.23
C PHE A 90 5.01 -4.68 3.64
N PHE A 91 3.83 -4.64 4.27
CA PHE A 91 3.64 -5.30 5.56
C PHE A 91 3.81 -6.83 5.47
N ILE A 92 3.31 -7.46 4.39
CA ILE A 92 3.50 -8.90 4.15
C ILE A 92 4.98 -9.23 3.95
N ILE A 93 5.73 -8.43 3.17
CA ILE A 93 7.18 -8.62 3.03
C ILE A 93 7.87 -8.55 4.40
N TRP A 94 7.54 -7.55 5.22
CA TRP A 94 8.12 -7.42 6.55
C TRP A 94 7.83 -8.65 7.43
N LEU A 95 6.61 -9.20 7.39
CA LEU A 95 6.28 -10.44 8.09
C LEU A 95 7.13 -11.61 7.60
N ILE A 96 7.32 -11.77 6.28
CA ILE A 96 8.17 -12.82 5.71
C ILE A 96 9.60 -12.68 6.22
N CYS A 97 10.15 -11.46 6.22
CA CYS A 97 11.49 -11.18 6.75
C CYS A 97 11.62 -11.53 8.25
N LEU A 98 10.58 -11.25 9.05
CA LEU A 98 10.54 -11.68 10.46
C LEU A 98 10.53 -13.20 10.62
N PHE A 99 9.74 -13.92 9.81
CA PHE A 99 9.69 -15.39 9.86
C PHE A 99 11.03 -16.02 9.49
N LEU A 100 11.74 -15.44 8.53
CA LEU A 100 13.07 -15.90 8.11
C LEU A 100 14.17 -15.54 9.13
N LYS A 101 13.88 -14.68 10.11
CA LYS A 101 14.86 -14.09 11.05
C LYS A 101 15.96 -13.28 10.35
N ASP A 102 15.71 -12.86 9.11
CA ASP A 102 16.63 -12.06 8.31
C ASP A 102 16.61 -10.58 8.69
N LEU A 103 15.63 -10.16 9.52
CA LEU A 103 15.49 -8.78 9.97
C LEU A 103 15.55 -8.69 11.49
N ILE A 104 16.45 -7.84 11.99
CA ILE A 104 16.44 -7.41 13.38
C ILE A 104 15.14 -6.65 13.62
N LEU A 105 14.44 -6.97 14.72
CA LEU A 105 13.30 -6.20 15.23
C LEU A 105 13.79 -4.84 15.72
N ASP A 106 14.11 -3.96 14.78
CA ASP A 106 14.35 -2.56 15.09
C ASP A 106 13.00 -1.86 15.33
N THR A 107 12.99 -0.99 16.33
CA THR A 107 11.79 -0.25 16.76
C THR A 107 11.32 0.68 15.64
N GLU A 108 12.22 1.24 14.85
CA GLU A 108 11.86 2.15 13.76
C GLU A 108 11.21 1.44 12.57
N ILE A 109 11.79 0.31 12.15
CA ILE A 109 11.27 -0.48 11.01
C ILE A 109 9.90 -1.06 11.35
N SER A 110 9.73 -1.55 12.58
CA SER A 110 8.44 -2.07 13.05
C SER A 110 7.35 -1.00 13.10
N LEU A 111 7.67 0.26 13.44
CA LEU A 111 6.73 1.38 13.37
C LEU A 111 6.27 1.64 11.93
N PHE A 112 7.16 1.63 10.94
CA PHE A 112 6.78 1.78 9.54
C PHE A 112 5.92 0.62 9.05
N ALA A 113 6.25 -0.62 9.42
CA ALA A 113 5.46 -1.79 9.04
C ALA A 113 4.05 -1.75 9.65
N LEU A 114 3.93 -1.46 10.94
CA LEU A 114 2.63 -1.33 11.61
C LEU A 114 1.82 -0.13 11.11
N GLY A 115 2.48 0.96 10.74
CA GLY A 115 1.86 2.09 10.04
C GLY A 115 1.24 1.66 8.72
N ASN A 116 2.00 0.97 7.87
CA ASN A 116 1.51 0.44 6.59
C ASN A 116 0.28 -0.46 6.80
N LEU A 117 0.30 -1.36 7.79
CA LEU A 117 -0.85 -2.19 8.14
C LEU A 117 -2.07 -1.34 8.53
N SER A 118 -1.88 -0.36 9.43
CA SER A 118 -2.96 0.49 9.95
C SER A 118 -3.65 1.25 8.82
N VAL A 119 -2.85 1.82 7.92
CA VAL A 119 -3.35 2.58 6.76
C VAL A 119 -4.02 1.67 5.74
N SER A 120 -3.45 0.49 5.49
CA SER A 120 -4.07 -0.51 4.61
C SER A 120 -5.44 -0.95 5.13
N ILE A 121 -5.57 -1.23 6.43
CA ILE A 121 -6.85 -1.60 7.06
C ILE A 121 -7.86 -0.46 6.90
N PHE A 122 -7.43 0.78 7.17
CA PHE A 122 -8.28 1.95 7.01
C PHE A 122 -8.80 2.08 5.58
N ILE A 123 -7.92 2.03 4.57
CA ILE A 123 -8.30 2.14 3.15
C ILE A 123 -9.26 1.02 2.73
N PHE A 124 -9.00 -0.23 3.14
CA PHE A 124 -9.88 -1.34 2.77
C PHE A 124 -11.25 -1.27 3.45
N PHE A 125 -11.28 -0.97 4.75
CA PHE A 125 -12.53 -0.77 5.48
C PHE A 125 -13.35 0.35 4.83
N ASP A 126 -12.68 1.42 4.47
CA ASP A 126 -13.27 2.59 3.87
C ASP A 126 -13.89 2.33 2.49
N VAL A 127 -13.15 1.64 1.60
CA VAL A 127 -13.65 1.23 0.28
C VAL A 127 -14.82 0.23 0.41
N TYR A 128 -14.77 -0.68 1.39
CA TYR A 128 -15.83 -1.67 1.58
C TYR A 128 -17.11 -1.05 2.15
N TYR A 129 -16.99 -0.17 3.15
CA TYR A 129 -18.12 0.47 3.82
C TYR A 129 -18.87 1.43 2.88
N ASN A 130 -18.16 2.24 2.09
CA ASN A 130 -18.80 3.14 1.11
C ASN A 130 -19.62 2.37 0.06
N LYS A 131 -19.17 1.17 -0.30
CA LYS A 131 -19.88 0.30 -1.26
C LYS A 131 -21.18 -0.24 -0.72
N ARG A 132 -21.22 -0.58 0.57
CA ARG A 132 -22.44 -1.07 1.21
C ARG A 132 -23.52 0.00 1.19
N ILE A 133 -23.16 1.24 1.53
CA ILE A 133 -24.08 2.39 1.51
C ILE A 133 -24.62 2.63 0.08
N GLN A 134 -23.76 2.63 -0.94
CA GLN A 134 -24.22 2.81 -2.32
C GLN A 134 -25.20 1.71 -2.78
N ARG A 135 -24.96 0.45 -2.42
CA ARG A 135 -25.89 -0.64 -2.74
C ARG A 135 -27.24 -0.46 -2.05
N GLU A 136 -27.26 -0.07 -0.78
CA GLU A 136 -28.51 0.16 -0.03
C GLU A 136 -29.32 1.31 -0.64
N VAL A 137 -28.68 2.38 -1.13
CA VAL A 137 -29.37 3.49 -1.83
C VAL A 137 -29.94 3.07 -3.19
N THR A 138 -29.28 2.18 -3.93
CA THR A 138 -29.74 1.76 -5.27
C THR A 138 -30.87 0.73 -5.22
N ILE A 139 -31.09 0.06 -4.08
CA ILE A 139 -32.17 -0.93 -3.91
C ILE A 139 -33.46 -0.25 -3.43
N VAL A 140 -33.37 0.96 -2.86
CA VAL A 140 -34.50 1.68 -2.26
C VAL A 140 -35.02 2.84 -3.15
N GLY A 141 -34.27 3.24 -4.18
CA GLY A 141 -34.68 4.25 -5.16
C GLY A 141 -35.11 3.63 -6.49
#